data_AF-A0A973LP09-F1
#
_entry.id   AF-A0A973LP09-F1
#
_cell.length_a   1.000
_cell.length_b   1.000
_cell.length_c   1.000
_cell.angle_alpha   90.00
_cell.angle_beta   90.00
_cell.angle_gamma   90.00
#
_symmetry.space_group_name_H-M   'P 1'
#
loop_
_entity.id
_entity.type
_entity.pdbx_description
1 polymer ?
#
loop_
_entity_poly.entity_id
_entity_poly.type
_entity_poly.pdbx_seq_one_letter_code
_entity_poly.pdbx_strand_id
1 'polypeptide(L)'
;MRIEIWADVVCGWAYIGKRRLEKALASWEGEPVEVVWRPYQIDPSAPARAVPLAETLRDPMVDEALQACSPGPSPAESRERVAGIAAAEGLGPQWGATWRASTFDAHRLIALAYESGGAETQSAVVERVLRAHFVETLDISDPAVLAAIAGEHGVPWDRRGAEPVRELLLTGKAKGVRTSPTIVANGLALAGAQPPEEIARFLEGAAGHVPRRLPAEVERLRHAESLLDRRDPLGALTLLGPLLDEHGSDRGVRLLAARAYFASAQLGRARAALESLVADAPDDSYARHLLGRTLQRQGKPEEAASHLTLAAVMTPDYAAG
;
A
#
# COMPACT_ATOMS: atom_id res chain seq x y z
N MET A 1 13.97 -1.69 17.62
CA MET A 1 13.32 -2.14 16.36
C MET A 1 12.15 -1.24 15.96
N ARG A 2 11.91 -1.10 14.64
CA ARG A 2 10.72 -0.45 14.09
C ARG A 2 9.64 -1.48 13.75
N ILE A 3 8.40 -1.20 14.16
CA ILE A 3 7.20 -1.94 13.81
C ILE A 3 6.36 -1.07 12.87
N GLU A 4 6.06 -1.56 11.68
CA GLU A 4 5.14 -0.91 10.75
C GLU A 4 3.75 -1.55 10.87
N ILE A 5 2.71 -0.78 11.12
CA ILE A 5 1.32 -1.23 11.09
C ILE A 5 0.67 -0.72 9.82
N TRP A 6 0.50 -1.62 8.85
CA TRP A 6 -0.22 -1.34 7.61
C TRP A 6 -1.70 -1.55 7.84
N ALA A 7 -2.46 -0.46 7.88
CA ALA A 7 -3.86 -0.53 8.24
C ALA A 7 -4.67 0.58 7.58
N ASP A 8 -5.97 0.30 7.39
CA ASP A 8 -6.95 1.32 7.05
C ASP A 8 -7.74 1.75 8.28
N VAL A 9 -8.08 3.04 8.36
CA VAL A 9 -8.79 3.61 9.51
C VAL A 9 -10.29 3.31 9.54
N VAL A 10 -10.82 2.73 8.46
CA VAL A 10 -12.19 2.15 8.42
C VAL A 10 -12.20 0.67 8.78
N CYS A 11 -11.06 0.08 9.15
CA CYS A 11 -10.97 -1.31 9.58
C CYS A 11 -11.14 -1.41 11.10
N GLY A 12 -12.25 -1.99 11.58
CA GLY A 12 -12.47 -2.18 13.02
C GLY A 12 -11.40 -3.06 13.67
N TRP A 13 -10.90 -4.05 12.92
CA TRP A 13 -9.79 -4.89 13.35
C TRP A 13 -8.47 -4.13 13.48
N ALA A 14 -8.25 -3.03 12.76
CA ALA A 14 -7.06 -2.19 12.99
C ALA A 14 -7.07 -1.56 14.38
N TYR A 15 -8.25 -1.12 14.86
CA TYR A 15 -8.38 -0.52 16.17
C TYR A 15 -8.29 -1.56 17.31
N ILE A 16 -8.92 -2.72 17.11
CA ILE A 16 -8.73 -3.89 18.00
C ILE A 16 -7.25 -4.30 18.03
N GLY A 17 -6.61 -4.38 16.86
CA GLY A 17 -5.20 -4.73 16.71
C GLY A 17 -4.27 -3.75 17.41
N LYS A 18 -4.59 -2.44 17.39
CA LYS A 18 -3.88 -1.41 18.17
C LYS A 18 -3.86 -1.75 19.65
N ARG A 19 -5.02 -2.04 20.25
CA ARG A 19 -5.13 -2.42 21.67
C ARG A 19 -4.38 -3.71 21.98
N ARG A 20 -4.44 -4.70 21.10
CA ARG A 20 -3.73 -5.98 21.29
C ARG A 20 -2.22 -5.81 21.21
N LEU A 21 -1.72 -4.97 20.29
CA LEU A 21 -0.32 -4.63 20.20
C LEU A 21 0.15 -3.85 21.45
N GLU A 22 -0.62 -2.87 21.92
CA GLU A 22 -0.32 -2.13 23.15
C GLU A 22 -0.19 -3.07 24.36
N LYS A 23 -1.10 -4.06 24.49
CA LYS A 23 -1.01 -5.10 25.51
C LYS A 23 0.24 -5.97 25.35
N ALA A 24 0.58 -6.38 24.13
CA ALA A 24 1.79 -7.17 23.86
C ALA A 24 3.08 -6.39 24.19
N LEU A 25 3.09 -5.08 23.91
CA LEU A 25 4.23 -4.19 24.19
C LEU A 25 4.35 -3.82 25.67
N ALA A 26 3.26 -3.88 26.45
CA ALA A 26 3.30 -3.59 27.89
C ALA A 26 4.20 -4.55 28.67
N SER A 27 4.38 -5.79 28.18
CA SER A 27 5.28 -6.80 28.74
C SER A 27 6.55 -7.00 27.93
N TRP A 28 6.87 -6.08 27.00
CA TRP A 28 8.05 -6.21 26.14
C TRP A 28 9.32 -5.80 26.90
N GLU A 29 10.27 -6.74 27.01
CA GLU A 29 11.57 -6.54 27.67
C GLU A 29 12.74 -6.42 26.68
N GLY A 30 12.46 -6.41 25.37
CA GLY A 30 13.48 -6.34 24.33
C GLY A 30 13.97 -4.92 24.03
N GLU A 31 14.57 -4.75 22.85
CA GLU A 31 15.07 -3.46 22.39
C GLU A 31 13.96 -2.39 22.26
N PRO A 32 14.30 -1.09 22.31
CA PRO A 32 13.32 -0.01 22.14
C PRO A 32 12.50 -0.14 20.85
N VAL A 33 11.19 0.01 20.97
CA VAL A 33 10.24 -0.14 19.86
C VAL A 33 9.76 1.22 19.39
N GLU A 34 9.83 1.44 18.08
CA GLU A 34 9.15 2.55 17.39
C GLU A 34 7.99 1.98 16.59
N VAL A 35 6.75 2.37 16.90
CA VAL A 35 5.55 1.95 16.16
C VAL A 35 5.19 3.03 15.14
N VAL A 36 5.17 2.66 13.86
CA VAL A 36 4.85 3.55 12.74
C VAL A 36 3.63 3.03 12.00
N TRP A 37 2.65 3.89 11.78
CA TRP A 37 1.47 3.57 10.99
C TRP A 37 1.71 3.84 9.51
N ARG A 38 1.28 2.89 8.68
CA ARG A 38 1.42 2.92 7.23
C ARG A 38 0.05 2.80 6.58
N PRO A 39 -0.21 3.56 5.50
CA PRO A 39 -1.52 3.59 4.88
C PRO A 39 -1.81 2.27 4.17
N TYR A 40 -3.04 1.81 4.34
CA TYR A 40 -3.68 0.78 3.52
C TYR A 40 -5.09 1.28 3.21
N GLN A 41 -5.61 1.00 2.01
CA GLN A 41 -6.99 1.35 1.65
C GLN A 41 -7.75 0.07 1.31
N ILE A 42 -8.74 -0.27 2.14
CA ILE A 42 -9.65 -1.39 1.89
C ILE A 42 -10.52 -1.07 0.67
N ASP A 43 -11.02 0.16 0.59
CA ASP A 43 -11.85 0.62 -0.51
C ASP A 43 -11.28 1.91 -1.11
N PRO A 44 -10.33 1.81 -2.06
CA PRO A 44 -9.82 2.96 -2.79
C PRO A 44 -10.90 3.65 -3.66
N SER A 45 -12.03 2.98 -3.91
CA SER A 45 -13.15 3.50 -4.71
C SER A 45 -14.20 4.25 -3.87
N ALA A 46 -14.03 4.30 -2.54
CA ALA A 46 -14.94 4.98 -1.65
C ALA A 46 -15.15 6.44 -2.10
N PRO A 47 -16.40 6.93 -2.11
CA PRO A 47 -16.72 8.25 -2.61
C PRO A 47 -16.05 9.34 -1.78
N ALA A 48 -15.68 10.45 -2.42
CA ALA A 48 -15.08 11.60 -1.74
C ALA A 48 -16.01 12.22 -0.69
N ARG A 49 -17.32 12.15 -0.91
CA ARG A 49 -18.34 12.46 0.10
C ARG A 49 -18.85 11.14 0.66
N ALA A 50 -18.78 10.96 1.97
CA ALA A 50 -19.26 9.72 2.57
C ALA A 50 -20.74 9.47 2.31
N VAL A 51 -21.09 8.20 2.24
CA VAL A 51 -22.45 7.71 2.10
C VAL A 51 -22.79 6.76 3.26
N PRO A 52 -24.07 6.56 3.59
CA PRO A 52 -24.46 5.64 4.66
C PRO A 52 -23.93 4.21 4.41
N LEU A 53 -23.17 3.68 5.39
CA LEU A 53 -22.56 2.35 5.30
C LEU A 53 -23.62 1.25 5.23
N ALA A 54 -24.75 1.42 5.94
CA ALA A 54 -25.85 0.46 5.94
C ALA A 54 -26.53 0.31 4.58
N GLU A 55 -26.56 1.35 3.76
CA GLU A 55 -27.03 1.27 2.37
C GLU A 55 -26.03 0.53 1.50
N THR A 56 -24.75 0.87 1.64
CA THR A 56 -23.67 0.22 0.90
C THR A 56 -23.68 -1.29 1.15
N LEU A 57 -23.67 -1.74 2.40
CA LEU A 57 -23.58 -3.18 2.73
C LEU A 57 -24.80 -4.02 2.31
N ARG A 58 -25.87 -3.41 1.81
CA ARG A 58 -27.00 -4.12 1.19
C ARG A 58 -26.79 -4.38 -0.30
N ASP A 59 -25.82 -3.74 -0.93
CA ASP A 59 -25.46 -3.94 -2.33
C ASP A 59 -24.60 -5.21 -2.46
N PRO A 60 -25.05 -6.23 -3.21
CA PRO A 60 -24.29 -7.47 -3.40
C PRO A 60 -22.98 -7.28 -4.18
N MET A 61 -22.78 -6.12 -4.82
CA MET A 61 -21.54 -5.78 -5.52
C MET A 61 -20.48 -5.14 -4.63
N VAL A 62 -20.75 -4.96 -3.32
CA VAL A 62 -19.73 -4.47 -2.39
C VAL A 62 -18.58 -5.45 -2.32
N ASP A 63 -17.37 -4.92 -2.51
CA ASP A 63 -16.10 -5.63 -2.46
C ASP A 63 -15.99 -6.53 -1.22
N GLU A 64 -15.56 -7.79 -1.43
CA GLU A 64 -15.29 -8.78 -0.39
C GLU A 64 -14.39 -8.21 0.71
N ALA A 65 -13.48 -7.28 0.40
CA ALA A 65 -12.58 -6.66 1.37
C ALA A 65 -13.31 -5.83 2.44
N LEU A 66 -14.39 -5.12 2.07
CA LEU A 66 -15.23 -4.39 3.01
C LEU A 66 -16.05 -5.36 3.88
N GLN A 67 -16.52 -6.46 3.29
CA GLN A 67 -17.25 -7.50 4.01
C GLN A 67 -16.35 -8.29 4.98
N ALA A 68 -15.10 -8.53 4.61
CA ALA A 68 -14.11 -9.22 5.44
C ALA A 68 -13.79 -8.46 6.74
N CYS A 69 -14.02 -7.14 6.76
CA CYS A 69 -13.94 -6.33 7.99
C CYS A 69 -15.15 -6.49 8.91
N SER A 70 -16.19 -7.22 8.50
CA SER A 70 -17.36 -7.61 9.29
C SER A 70 -17.74 -9.08 9.03
N PRO A 71 -16.90 -10.05 9.44
CA PRO A 71 -17.10 -11.46 9.09
C PRO A 71 -18.12 -12.16 10.01
N GLY A 72 -19.09 -12.85 9.44
CA GLY A 72 -20.11 -13.65 10.16
C GLY A 72 -21.34 -14.02 9.30
N PRO A 73 -22.30 -14.78 9.88
CA PRO A 73 -23.41 -15.39 9.14
C PRO A 73 -24.39 -14.36 8.56
N SER A 74 -24.50 -13.19 9.19
CA SER A 74 -25.14 -11.99 8.64
C SER A 74 -24.34 -10.72 8.99
N PRO A 75 -24.49 -9.62 8.23
CA PRO A 75 -23.84 -8.34 8.56
C PRO A 75 -24.18 -7.82 9.97
N ALA A 76 -25.37 -8.12 10.50
CA ALA A 76 -25.80 -7.67 11.83
C ALA A 76 -25.12 -8.47 12.95
N GLU A 77 -25.13 -9.80 12.88
CA GLU A 77 -24.47 -10.68 13.86
C GLU A 77 -22.94 -10.47 13.88
N SER A 78 -22.37 -10.21 12.70
CA SER A 78 -20.94 -9.87 12.57
C SER A 78 -20.58 -8.60 13.33
N ARG A 79 -21.44 -7.56 13.26
CA ARG A 79 -21.22 -6.29 13.96
C ARG A 79 -21.35 -6.43 15.47
N GLU A 80 -22.36 -7.15 15.95
CA GLU A 80 -22.54 -7.40 17.39
C GLU A 80 -21.36 -8.17 17.97
N ARG A 81 -20.91 -9.23 17.28
CA ARG A 81 -19.73 -9.99 17.67
C ARG A 81 -18.48 -9.10 17.75
N VAL A 82 -18.24 -8.28 16.73
CA VAL A 82 -17.06 -7.39 16.69
C VAL A 82 -17.15 -6.30 17.76
N ALA A 83 -18.34 -5.77 18.04
CA ALA A 83 -18.57 -4.83 19.14
C ALA A 83 -18.26 -5.45 20.50
N GLY A 84 -18.67 -6.70 20.74
CA GLY A 84 -18.34 -7.44 21.96
C GLY A 84 -16.84 -7.64 22.15
N ILE A 85 -16.11 -7.95 21.05
CA ILE A 85 -14.65 -8.04 21.07
C ILE A 85 -14.04 -6.68 21.38
N ALA A 86 -14.45 -5.62 20.68
CA ALA A 86 -13.95 -4.26 20.91
C ALA A 86 -14.16 -3.81 22.37
N ALA A 87 -15.32 -4.09 22.96
CA ALA A 87 -15.61 -3.82 24.36
C ALA A 87 -14.66 -4.58 25.31
N ALA A 88 -14.40 -5.87 25.04
CA ALA A 88 -13.43 -6.67 25.80
C ALA A 88 -11.99 -6.15 25.68
N GLU A 89 -11.67 -5.45 24.59
CA GLU A 89 -10.39 -4.76 24.40
C GLU A 89 -10.35 -3.35 25.02
N GLY A 90 -11.43 -2.91 25.69
CA GLY A 90 -11.51 -1.62 26.37
C GLY A 90 -11.93 -0.44 25.50
N LEU A 91 -12.50 -0.70 24.32
CA LEU A 91 -12.95 0.36 23.39
C LEU A 91 -14.36 0.91 23.72
N GLY A 92 -14.97 0.39 24.79
CA GLY A 92 -16.26 0.84 25.31
C GLY A 92 -17.45 0.11 24.67
N PRO A 93 -18.68 0.39 25.16
CA PRO A 93 -19.90 -0.27 24.69
C PRO A 93 -20.45 0.33 23.39
N GLN A 94 -20.01 1.52 23.00
CA GLN A 94 -20.38 2.18 21.75
C GLN A 94 -19.38 1.78 20.67
N TRP A 95 -19.85 1.05 19.66
CA TRP A 95 -19.01 0.57 18.57
C TRP A 95 -19.78 0.43 17.27
N GLY A 96 -19.24 1.03 16.21
CA GLY A 96 -19.74 0.86 14.85
C GLY A 96 -19.46 2.07 13.97
N ALA A 97 -19.45 1.84 12.66
CA ALA A 97 -19.32 2.89 11.67
C ALA A 97 -20.67 3.20 11.02
N THR A 98 -20.95 4.49 10.83
CA THR A 98 -22.14 4.96 10.10
C THR A 98 -21.85 5.20 8.62
N TRP A 99 -20.59 5.48 8.28
CA TRP A 99 -20.19 6.04 7.00
C TRP A 99 -19.29 5.10 6.21
N ARG A 100 -19.56 4.93 4.92
CA ARG A 100 -18.57 4.51 3.93
C ARG A 100 -17.83 5.77 3.48
N ALA A 101 -16.66 6.01 4.07
CA ALA A 101 -15.87 7.21 3.87
C ALA A 101 -14.58 6.90 3.11
N SER A 102 -14.15 7.82 2.25
CA SER A 102 -12.79 7.80 1.72
C SER A 102 -11.79 8.05 2.85
N THR A 103 -10.76 7.21 2.94
CA THR A 103 -9.72 7.30 3.98
C THR A 103 -8.46 8.01 3.55
N PHE A 104 -8.39 8.46 2.29
CA PHE A 104 -7.16 9.01 1.72
C PHE A 104 -6.66 10.25 2.47
N ASP A 105 -7.56 11.18 2.81
CA ASP A 105 -7.17 12.38 3.57
C ASP A 105 -6.86 12.06 5.04
N ALA A 106 -7.53 11.08 5.64
CA ALA A 106 -7.18 10.61 6.98
C ALA A 106 -5.76 10.03 7.00
N HIS A 107 -5.38 9.25 5.99
CA HIS A 107 -4.00 8.75 5.82
C HIS A 107 -2.98 9.87 5.62
N ARG A 108 -3.36 10.95 4.92
CA ARG A 108 -2.51 12.14 4.79
C ARG A 108 -2.30 12.85 6.12
N LEU A 109 -3.35 12.99 6.92
CA LEU A 109 -3.23 13.55 8.26
C LEU A 109 -2.31 12.69 9.15
N ILE A 110 -2.43 11.37 9.08
CA ILE A 110 -1.58 10.42 9.81
C ILE A 110 -0.11 10.51 9.37
N ALA A 111 0.16 10.71 8.08
CA ALA A 111 1.51 10.92 7.59
C ALA A 111 2.10 12.24 8.11
N LEU A 112 1.34 13.35 8.02
CA LEU A 112 1.76 14.66 8.54
C LEU A 112 1.97 14.66 10.06
N ALA A 113 1.19 13.86 10.80
CA ALA A 113 1.36 13.69 12.24
C ALA A 113 2.72 13.08 12.60
N TYR A 114 3.20 12.10 11.81
CA TYR A 114 4.54 11.54 11.98
C TYR A 114 5.63 12.56 11.67
N GLU A 115 5.48 13.34 10.59
CA GLU A 115 6.44 14.38 10.23
C GLU A 115 6.52 15.50 11.28
N SER A 116 5.39 15.84 11.90
CA SER A 116 5.29 16.96 12.84
C SER A 116 5.73 16.62 14.26
N GLY A 117 5.50 15.38 14.71
CA GLY A 117 5.73 14.98 16.11
C GLY A 117 6.16 13.53 16.32
N GLY A 118 6.57 12.84 15.25
CA GLY A 118 7.09 11.48 15.32
C GLY A 118 6.02 10.42 15.62
N ALA A 119 6.48 9.23 16.02
CA ALA A 119 5.65 8.05 16.24
C ALA A 119 4.54 8.25 17.30
N GLU A 120 4.82 9.01 18.36
CA GLU A 120 3.85 9.26 19.43
C GLU A 120 2.67 10.12 18.93
N THR A 121 2.95 11.25 18.29
CA THR A 121 1.92 12.11 17.69
C THR A 121 1.14 11.36 16.60
N GLN A 122 1.82 10.57 15.77
CA GLN A 122 1.17 9.72 14.78
C GLN A 122 0.18 8.74 15.44
N SER A 123 0.61 8.03 16.49
CA SER A 123 -0.23 7.06 17.20
C SER A 123 -1.45 7.73 17.85
N ALA A 124 -1.27 8.93 18.41
CA ALA A 124 -2.37 9.73 18.98
C ALA A 124 -3.39 10.18 17.93
N VAL A 125 -2.93 10.62 16.76
CA VAL A 125 -3.82 10.99 15.64
C VAL A 125 -4.56 9.77 15.10
N VAL A 126 -3.89 8.62 14.95
CA VAL A 126 -4.54 7.37 14.54
C VAL A 126 -5.63 6.97 15.53
N GLU A 127 -5.32 6.98 16.82
CA GLU A 127 -6.29 6.74 17.90
C GLU A 127 -7.51 7.65 17.76
N ARG A 128 -7.30 8.95 17.54
CA ARG A 128 -8.36 9.94 17.43
C ARG A 128 -9.22 9.75 16.18
N VAL A 129 -8.63 9.42 15.03
CA VAL A 129 -9.36 9.11 13.79
C VAL A 129 -10.19 7.84 13.94
N LEU A 130 -9.61 6.78 14.52
CA LEU A 130 -10.32 5.52 14.76
C LEU A 130 -11.49 5.73 15.73
N ARG A 131 -11.30 6.52 16.80
CA ARG A 131 -12.37 6.90 17.73
C ARG A 131 -13.47 7.72 17.04
N ALA A 132 -13.09 8.71 16.22
CA ALA A 132 -14.04 9.51 15.45
C ALA A 132 -14.94 8.62 14.61
N HIS A 133 -14.36 7.62 13.94
CA HIS A 133 -15.10 6.73 13.05
C HIS A 133 -15.96 5.70 13.78
N PHE A 134 -15.40 4.97 14.76
CA PHE A 134 -16.04 3.80 15.36
C PHE A 134 -16.82 4.06 16.64
N VAL A 135 -16.53 5.15 17.35
CA VAL A 135 -17.15 5.44 18.64
C VAL A 135 -18.06 6.66 18.51
N GLU A 136 -17.57 7.71 17.86
CA GLU A 136 -18.30 8.96 17.68
C GLU A 136 -19.15 8.96 16.39
N THR A 137 -18.97 7.96 15.51
CA THR A 137 -19.70 7.79 14.24
C THR A 137 -19.59 8.97 13.26
N LEU A 138 -18.49 9.72 13.33
CA LEU A 138 -18.22 10.87 12.48
C LEU A 138 -17.76 10.46 11.08
N ASP A 139 -17.99 11.35 10.11
CA ASP A 139 -17.48 11.23 8.75
C ASP A 139 -16.01 11.66 8.72
N ILE A 140 -15.10 10.70 8.65
CA ILE A 140 -13.65 10.94 8.56
C ILE A 140 -13.17 11.38 7.16
N SER A 141 -14.07 11.52 6.19
CA SER A 141 -13.80 12.19 4.91
C SER A 141 -14.12 13.70 4.96
N ASP A 142 -14.82 14.16 6.00
CA ASP A 142 -15.14 15.58 6.19
C ASP A 142 -13.86 16.38 6.54
N PRO A 143 -13.50 17.41 5.73
CA PRO A 143 -12.36 18.26 6.00
C PRO A 143 -12.40 18.91 7.39
N ALA A 144 -13.58 19.26 7.92
CA ALA A 144 -13.73 19.92 9.21
C ALA A 144 -13.42 18.95 10.37
N VAL A 145 -13.83 17.68 10.25
CA VAL A 145 -13.49 16.64 11.23
C VAL A 145 -11.98 16.43 11.28
N LEU A 146 -11.33 16.28 10.12
CA LEU A 146 -9.88 16.08 10.07
C LEU A 146 -9.10 17.32 10.55
N ALA A 147 -9.57 18.53 10.25
CA ALA A 147 -8.96 19.76 10.73
C ALA A 147 -9.05 19.90 12.27
N ALA A 148 -10.19 19.52 12.86
CA ALA A 148 -10.35 19.49 14.31
C ALA A 148 -9.36 18.51 14.97
N ILE A 149 -9.28 17.29 14.45
CA ILE A 149 -8.33 16.27 14.92
C ILE A 149 -6.89 16.78 14.81
N ALA A 150 -6.53 17.39 13.69
CA ALA A 150 -5.19 17.94 13.51
C ALA A 150 -4.87 19.03 14.55
N GLY A 151 -5.82 19.94 14.80
CA GLY A 151 -5.70 21.01 15.79
C GLY A 151 -5.53 20.49 17.22
N GLU A 152 -6.26 19.43 17.61
CA GLU A 152 -6.14 18.78 18.92
C GLU A 152 -4.71 18.25 19.18
N HIS A 153 -3.99 17.86 18.13
CA HIS A 153 -2.65 17.26 18.21
C HIS A 153 -1.53 18.19 17.72
N GLY A 154 -1.83 19.47 17.43
CA GLY A 154 -0.83 20.43 16.94
C GLY A 154 -0.24 20.09 15.57
N VAL A 155 -0.95 19.30 14.75
CA VAL A 155 -0.50 18.89 13.42
C VAL A 155 -0.92 19.95 12.40
N PRO A 156 0.00 20.55 11.63
CA PRO A 156 -0.35 21.44 10.52
C PRO A 156 -1.15 20.65 9.47
N TRP A 157 -2.42 21.00 9.27
CA TRP A 157 -3.28 20.33 8.31
C TRP A 157 -3.47 21.16 7.05
N ASP A 158 -3.01 20.60 5.94
CA ASP A 158 -3.41 21.05 4.61
C ASP A 158 -3.79 19.86 3.72
N ARG A 159 -4.59 20.13 2.69
CA ARG A 159 -5.04 19.10 1.75
C ARG A 159 -4.08 18.91 0.55
N ARG A 160 -2.83 19.39 0.62
CA ARG A 160 -1.79 19.25 -0.43
C ARG A 160 -0.76 18.17 -0.06
N GLY A 161 0.13 17.80 -0.99
CA GLY A 161 1.16 16.79 -0.72
C GLY A 161 0.57 15.38 -0.58
N ALA A 162 -0.14 14.93 -1.61
CA ALA A 162 -0.73 13.60 -1.66
C ALA A 162 0.28 12.51 -2.05
N GLU A 163 1.39 12.92 -2.65
CA GLU A 163 2.42 12.10 -3.27
C GLU A 163 3.05 11.12 -2.28
N PRO A 164 3.47 11.51 -1.04
CA PRO A 164 4.06 10.58 -0.09
C PRO A 164 3.12 9.44 0.31
N VAL A 165 1.82 9.74 0.50
CA VAL A 165 0.82 8.72 0.85
C VAL A 165 0.57 7.77 -0.32
N ARG A 166 0.52 8.28 -1.56
CA ARG A 166 0.40 7.43 -2.75
C ARG A 166 1.60 6.49 -2.89
N GLU A 167 2.82 7.00 -2.69
CA GLU A 167 4.04 6.19 -2.72
C GLU A 167 4.03 5.12 -1.62
N LEU A 168 3.60 5.46 -0.40
CA LEU A 168 3.48 4.50 0.70
C LEU A 168 2.44 3.40 0.39
N LEU A 169 1.26 3.75 -0.15
CA LEU A 169 0.25 2.77 -0.57
C LEU A 169 0.79 1.78 -1.61
N LEU A 170 1.52 2.30 -2.60
CA LEU A 170 2.20 1.49 -3.61
C LEU A 170 3.28 0.60 -2.99
N THR A 171 4.05 1.13 -2.04
CA THR A 171 5.06 0.38 -1.29
C THR A 171 4.44 -0.78 -0.52
N GLY A 172 3.31 -0.57 0.16
CA GLY A 172 2.59 -1.63 0.86
C GLY A 172 2.16 -2.76 -0.08
N LYS A 173 1.58 -2.37 -1.24
CA LYS A 173 1.19 -3.32 -2.29
C LYS A 173 2.40 -4.08 -2.85
N ALA A 174 3.53 -3.41 -3.05
CA ALA A 174 4.77 -4.00 -3.54
C ALA A 174 5.41 -4.97 -2.53
N LYS A 175 5.32 -4.65 -1.24
CA LYS A 175 5.73 -5.53 -0.12
C LYS A 175 4.80 -6.74 0.06
N GLY A 176 3.69 -6.81 -0.67
CA GLY A 176 2.74 -7.91 -0.59
C GLY A 176 1.72 -7.79 0.53
N VAL A 177 1.56 -6.60 1.15
CA VAL A 177 0.50 -6.34 2.12
C VAL A 177 -0.84 -6.49 1.43
N ARG A 178 -1.70 -7.33 2.01
CA ARG A 178 -2.99 -7.72 1.40
C ARG A 178 -4.20 -7.51 2.31
N THR A 179 -3.99 -7.22 3.58
CA THR A 179 -5.08 -7.07 4.54
C THR A 179 -4.74 -6.04 5.61
N SER A 180 -5.77 -5.50 6.23
CA SER A 180 -5.70 -4.56 7.35
C SER A 180 -6.21 -5.24 8.63
N PRO A 181 -5.50 -5.12 9.77
CA PRO A 181 -4.12 -4.65 9.88
C PRO A 181 -3.12 -5.73 9.43
N THR A 182 -1.93 -5.33 9.00
CA THR A 182 -0.75 -6.18 8.88
C THR A 182 0.40 -5.54 9.66
N ILE A 183 0.95 -6.26 10.64
CA ILE A 183 2.11 -5.84 11.44
C ILE A 183 3.37 -6.33 10.73
N VAL A 184 4.34 -5.45 10.49
CA VAL A 184 5.62 -5.78 9.87
C VAL A 184 6.75 -5.36 10.79
N ALA A 185 7.67 -6.28 11.09
CA ALA A 185 8.82 -6.03 11.94
C ALA A 185 10.03 -6.79 11.38
N ASN A 186 11.15 -6.10 11.19
CA ASN A 186 12.39 -6.67 10.66
C ASN A 186 12.21 -7.56 9.40
N GLY A 187 11.33 -7.18 8.48
CA GLY A 187 11.09 -7.93 7.23
C GLY A 187 10.17 -9.15 7.37
N LEU A 188 9.69 -9.46 8.57
CA LEU A 188 8.62 -10.43 8.82
C LEU A 188 7.27 -9.72 8.88
N ALA A 189 6.19 -10.43 8.55
CA ALA A 189 4.83 -9.89 8.56
C ALA A 189 3.85 -10.82 9.30
N LEU A 190 2.95 -10.22 10.08
CA LEU A 190 1.83 -10.86 10.77
C LEU A 190 0.53 -10.20 10.32
N ALA A 191 -0.32 -10.97 9.64
CA ALA A 191 -1.60 -10.49 9.12
C ALA A 191 -2.71 -10.62 10.16
N GLY A 192 -3.57 -9.60 10.25
CA GLY A 192 -4.75 -9.55 11.10
C GLY A 192 -4.48 -9.07 12.52
N ALA A 193 -5.56 -8.83 13.25
CA ALA A 193 -5.53 -8.42 14.65
C ALA A 193 -5.35 -9.65 15.56
N GLN A 194 -4.17 -10.27 15.54
CA GLN A 194 -3.89 -11.48 16.31
C GLN A 194 -3.97 -11.25 17.83
N PRO A 195 -4.21 -12.30 18.65
CA PRO A 195 -4.18 -12.19 20.10
C PRO A 195 -2.86 -11.61 20.63
N PRO A 196 -2.86 -10.88 21.77
CA PRO A 196 -1.65 -10.24 22.31
C PRO A 196 -0.45 -11.20 22.47
N GLU A 197 -0.69 -12.44 22.90
CA GLU A 197 0.34 -13.48 23.07
C GLU A 197 0.98 -13.93 21.76
N GLU A 198 0.21 -13.91 20.66
CA GLU A 198 0.73 -14.25 19.33
C GLU A 198 1.50 -13.07 18.73
N ILE A 199 1.02 -11.85 18.96
CA ILE A 199 1.78 -10.63 18.61
C ILE A 199 3.12 -10.62 19.37
N ALA A 200 3.13 -10.87 20.68
CA ALA A 200 4.36 -10.91 21.47
C ALA A 200 5.36 -11.93 20.91
N ARG A 201 4.92 -13.17 20.66
CA ARG A 201 5.75 -14.22 20.05
C ARG A 201 6.29 -13.81 18.67
N PHE A 202 5.47 -13.16 17.85
CA PHE A 202 5.92 -12.62 16.56
C PHE A 202 7.01 -11.56 16.74
N LEU A 203 6.86 -10.64 17.69
CA LEU A 203 7.86 -9.60 17.95
C LEU A 203 9.18 -10.17 18.49
N GLU A 204 9.13 -11.19 19.34
CA GLU A 204 10.32 -11.93 19.79
C GLU A 204 11.06 -12.56 18.60
N GLY A 205 10.33 -13.23 17.71
CA GLY A 205 10.89 -13.81 16.49
C GLY A 205 11.47 -12.76 15.55
N ALA A 206 10.78 -11.62 15.38
CA ALA A 206 11.24 -10.52 14.54
C ALA A 206 12.49 -9.82 15.10
N ALA A 207 12.60 -9.66 16.42
CA ALA A 207 13.78 -9.09 17.06
C ALA A 207 15.04 -9.95 16.84
N GLY A 208 14.87 -11.28 16.74
CA GLY A 208 15.95 -12.20 16.38
C GLY A 208 16.31 -12.20 14.89
N HIS A 209 15.52 -11.57 14.03
CA HIS A 209 15.74 -11.52 12.58
C HIS A 209 16.50 -10.26 12.18
N VAL A 210 17.64 -10.42 11.49
CA VAL A 210 18.40 -9.29 10.93
C VAL A 210 17.98 -9.09 9.46
N PRO A 211 17.19 -8.04 9.15
CA PRO A 211 16.76 -7.82 7.79
C PRO A 211 17.94 -7.42 6.90
N ARG A 212 17.95 -7.91 5.66
CA ARG A 212 18.90 -7.43 4.65
C ARG A 212 18.56 -5.97 4.33
N ARG A 213 19.45 -5.05 4.72
CA ARG A 213 19.34 -3.64 4.33
C ARG A 213 19.86 -3.46 2.91
N LEU A 214 19.06 -2.83 2.08
CA LEU A 214 19.42 -2.45 0.72
C LEU A 214 19.46 -0.91 0.64
N PRO A 215 20.23 -0.35 -0.30
CA PRO A 215 20.11 1.07 -0.63
C PRO A 215 18.66 1.42 -1.03
N ALA A 216 18.20 2.62 -0.70
CA ALA A 216 16.81 3.03 -0.90
C ALA A 216 16.39 2.95 -2.38
N GLU A 217 17.31 3.29 -3.29
CA GLU A 217 17.13 3.18 -4.73
C GLU A 217 16.92 1.73 -5.19
N VAL A 218 17.61 0.77 -4.56
CA VAL A 218 17.47 -0.67 -4.85
C VAL A 218 16.15 -1.20 -4.30
N GLU A 219 15.73 -0.77 -3.11
CA GLU A 219 14.41 -1.12 -2.56
C GLU A 219 13.30 -0.60 -3.45
N ARG A 220 13.39 0.67 -3.87
CA ARG A 220 12.42 1.30 -4.77
C ARG A 220 12.35 0.59 -6.13
N LEU A 221 13.49 0.20 -6.70
CA LEU A 221 13.54 -0.57 -7.95
C LEU A 221 12.84 -1.93 -7.81
N ARG A 222 13.13 -2.67 -6.73
CA ARG A 222 12.49 -3.96 -6.44
C ARG A 222 11.00 -3.83 -6.19
N HIS A 223 10.56 -2.76 -5.52
CA HIS A 223 9.14 -2.48 -5.33
C HIS A 223 8.45 -2.18 -6.66
N ALA A 224 9.07 -1.38 -7.54
CA ALA A 224 8.53 -1.13 -8.87
C ALA A 224 8.41 -2.41 -9.71
N GLU A 225 9.40 -3.31 -9.62
CA GLU A 225 9.35 -4.61 -10.29
C GLU A 225 8.21 -5.48 -9.75
N SER A 226 8.08 -5.58 -8.42
CA SER A 226 6.96 -6.28 -7.78
C SER A 226 5.59 -5.74 -8.21
N LEU A 227 5.42 -4.42 -8.34
CA LEU A 227 4.18 -3.83 -8.85
C LEU A 227 3.89 -4.22 -10.29
N LEU A 228 4.91 -4.21 -11.15
CA LEU A 228 4.76 -4.60 -12.54
C LEU A 228 4.36 -6.08 -12.67
N ASP A 229 4.97 -6.98 -11.90
CA ASP A 229 4.64 -8.40 -11.87
C ASP A 229 3.20 -8.64 -11.39
N ARG A 230 2.70 -7.76 -10.51
CA ARG A 230 1.31 -7.72 -10.03
C ARG A 230 0.37 -7.00 -10.99
N ARG A 231 0.79 -6.76 -12.24
CA ARG A 231 0.03 -6.07 -13.30
C ARG A 231 -0.39 -4.64 -12.94
N ASP A 232 0.45 -3.94 -12.17
CA ASP A 232 0.28 -2.51 -11.86
C ASP A 232 1.40 -1.67 -12.50
N PRO A 233 1.39 -1.50 -13.83
CA PRO A 233 2.44 -0.75 -14.51
C PRO A 233 2.43 0.74 -14.18
N LEU A 234 1.28 1.33 -13.83
CA LEU A 234 1.21 2.75 -13.46
C LEU A 234 1.76 2.99 -12.06
N GLY A 235 1.48 2.09 -11.11
CA GLY A 235 2.13 2.09 -9.80
C GLY A 235 3.65 1.91 -9.91
N ALA A 236 4.10 0.97 -10.75
CA ALA A 236 5.52 0.78 -11.04
C ALA A 236 6.17 2.06 -11.58
N LEU A 237 5.54 2.74 -12.55
CA LEU A 237 6.04 4.01 -13.10
C LEU A 237 6.08 5.14 -12.08
N THR A 238 5.13 5.17 -11.13
CA THR A 238 5.14 6.14 -10.04
C THR A 238 6.37 5.94 -9.15
N LEU A 239 6.68 4.70 -8.78
CA LEU A 239 7.88 4.39 -8.00
C LEU A 239 9.18 4.57 -8.81
N LEU A 240 9.13 4.42 -10.14
CA LEU A 240 10.29 4.64 -11.00
C LEU A 240 10.62 6.11 -11.25
N GLY A 241 9.69 7.04 -11.03
CA GLY A 241 9.89 8.47 -11.31
C GLY A 241 11.21 9.01 -10.75
N PRO A 242 11.43 8.95 -9.42
CA PRO A 242 12.69 9.41 -8.83
C PRO A 242 13.93 8.67 -9.34
N LEU A 243 13.80 7.37 -9.65
CA LEU A 243 14.92 6.59 -10.20
C LEU A 243 15.25 6.97 -11.64
N LEU A 244 14.26 7.38 -12.43
CA LEU A 244 14.48 7.87 -13.78
C LEU A 244 15.14 9.25 -13.76
N ASP A 245 14.81 10.09 -12.77
CA ASP A 245 15.40 11.42 -12.61
C ASP A 245 16.87 11.34 -12.14
N GLU A 246 17.17 10.46 -11.19
CA GLU A 246 18.51 10.34 -10.58
C GLU A 246 19.42 9.31 -11.27
N HIS A 247 18.85 8.23 -11.81
CA HIS A 247 19.56 7.08 -12.37
C HIS A 247 19.09 6.72 -13.78
N GLY A 248 18.59 7.69 -14.55
CA GLY A 248 18.01 7.47 -15.88
C GLY A 248 18.94 6.86 -16.94
N SER A 249 20.27 6.84 -16.72
CA SER A 249 21.22 6.14 -17.59
C SER A 249 21.36 4.65 -17.27
N ASP A 250 20.96 4.22 -16.06
CA ASP A 250 21.05 2.82 -15.63
C ASP A 250 20.19 1.91 -16.52
N ARG A 251 20.77 0.79 -16.95
CA ARG A 251 20.09 -0.16 -17.86
C ARG A 251 18.88 -0.80 -17.21
N GLY A 252 18.99 -1.19 -15.93
CA GLY A 252 17.91 -1.85 -15.20
C GLY A 252 16.72 -0.93 -15.00
N VAL A 253 16.96 0.31 -14.59
CA VAL A 253 15.92 1.35 -14.44
C VAL A 253 15.21 1.60 -15.77
N ARG A 254 15.97 1.84 -16.85
CA ARG A 254 15.41 2.08 -18.19
C ARG A 254 14.61 0.90 -18.71
N LEU A 255 15.12 -0.32 -18.54
CA LEU A 255 14.44 -1.52 -19.01
C LEU A 255 13.13 -1.76 -18.25
N LEU A 256 13.14 -1.58 -16.93
CA LEU A 256 11.93 -1.73 -16.12
C LEU A 256 10.89 -0.65 -16.48
N ALA A 257 11.31 0.58 -16.70
CA ALA A 257 10.44 1.65 -17.20
C ALA A 257 9.87 1.32 -18.58
N ALA A 258 10.68 0.81 -19.52
CA ALA A 258 10.22 0.39 -20.83
C ALA A 258 9.16 -0.72 -20.76
N ARG A 259 9.36 -1.73 -19.91
CA ARG A 259 8.36 -2.78 -19.62
C ARG A 259 7.07 -2.18 -19.10
N ALA A 260 7.15 -1.24 -18.15
CA ALA A 260 5.98 -0.59 -17.57
C ALA A 260 5.25 0.34 -18.56
N TYR A 261 5.97 1.08 -19.41
CA TYR A 261 5.37 1.86 -20.51
C TYR A 261 4.62 0.96 -21.50
N PHE A 262 5.23 -0.17 -21.89
CA PHE A 262 4.58 -1.12 -22.79
C PHE A 262 3.30 -1.70 -22.16
N ALA A 263 3.37 -2.15 -20.91
CA ALA A 263 2.23 -2.72 -20.18
C ALA A 263 1.09 -1.71 -19.95
N SER A 264 1.42 -0.42 -19.82
CA SER A 264 0.43 0.67 -19.70
C SER A 264 0.05 1.33 -21.04
N ALA A 265 0.40 0.72 -22.18
CA ALA A 265 0.11 1.21 -23.53
C ALA A 265 0.69 2.60 -23.88
N GLN A 266 1.71 3.07 -23.16
CA GLN A 266 2.48 4.26 -23.48
C GLN A 266 3.54 3.95 -24.56
N LEU A 267 3.10 3.48 -25.73
CA LEU A 267 3.96 2.85 -26.74
C LEU A 267 5.05 3.78 -27.29
N GLY A 268 4.81 5.09 -27.36
CA GLY A 268 5.82 6.07 -27.77
C GLY A 268 7.01 6.13 -26.80
N ARG A 269 6.72 6.17 -25.49
CA ARG A 269 7.75 6.16 -24.44
C ARG A 269 8.47 4.81 -24.38
N ALA A 270 7.72 3.71 -24.53
CA ALA A 270 8.30 2.37 -24.60
C ALA A 270 9.29 2.26 -25.77
N ARG A 271 8.88 2.68 -26.97
CA ARG A 271 9.73 2.67 -28.18
C ARG A 271 11.01 3.47 -27.94
N ALA A 272 10.90 4.73 -27.50
CA ALA A 272 12.07 5.59 -27.30
C ALA A 272 13.09 4.99 -26.31
N ALA A 273 12.61 4.45 -25.19
CA ALA A 273 13.47 3.80 -24.20
C ALA A 273 14.13 2.54 -24.78
N LEU A 274 13.39 1.72 -25.53
CA LEU A 274 13.88 0.47 -26.10
C LEU A 274 14.85 0.68 -27.27
N GLU A 275 14.63 1.68 -28.12
CA GLU A 275 15.57 2.07 -29.17
C GLU A 275 16.92 2.48 -28.57
N SER A 276 16.90 3.28 -27.50
CA SER A 276 18.13 3.63 -26.75
C SER A 276 18.80 2.40 -26.14
N LEU A 277 18.04 1.50 -25.49
CA LEU A 277 18.60 0.29 -24.87
C LEU A 277 19.24 -0.66 -25.90
N VAL A 278 18.60 -0.85 -27.06
CA VAL A 278 19.11 -1.70 -28.14
C VAL A 278 20.32 -1.07 -28.84
N ALA A 279 20.38 0.26 -28.92
CA ALA A 279 21.57 0.96 -29.41
C ALA A 279 22.77 0.76 -28.48
N ASP A 280 22.57 0.83 -27.16
CA ASP A 280 23.62 0.63 -26.16
C ASP A 280 24.07 -0.84 -26.07
N ALA A 281 23.12 -1.78 -26.11
CA ALA A 281 23.37 -3.22 -26.03
C ALA A 281 22.64 -3.96 -27.16
N PRO A 282 23.26 -4.01 -28.37
CA PRO A 282 22.69 -4.69 -29.53
C PRO A 282 22.51 -6.20 -29.34
N ASP A 283 23.01 -6.80 -28.27
CA ASP A 283 22.87 -8.22 -27.95
C ASP A 283 21.82 -8.52 -26.86
N ASP A 284 21.12 -7.50 -26.36
CA ASP A 284 20.00 -7.68 -25.44
C ASP A 284 18.76 -8.23 -26.20
N SER A 285 18.64 -9.56 -26.20
CA SER A 285 17.54 -10.25 -26.87
C SER A 285 16.17 -9.86 -26.31
N TYR A 286 16.06 -9.58 -25.00
CA TYR A 286 14.80 -9.18 -24.37
C TYR A 286 14.38 -7.77 -24.78
N ALA A 287 15.29 -6.80 -24.72
CA ALA A 287 15.01 -5.43 -25.17
C ALA A 287 14.65 -5.40 -26.66
N ARG A 288 15.33 -6.19 -27.50
CA ARG A 288 14.98 -6.35 -28.92
C ARG A 288 13.59 -6.95 -29.12
N HIS A 289 13.28 -8.03 -28.41
CA HIS A 289 11.96 -8.65 -28.49
C HIS A 289 10.87 -7.64 -28.12
N LEU A 290 11.03 -6.96 -26.98
CA LEU A 290 10.05 -5.97 -26.51
C LEU A 290 9.92 -4.77 -27.45
N LEU A 291 11.01 -4.33 -28.10
CA LEU A 291 10.96 -3.29 -29.15
C LEU A 291 10.12 -3.76 -30.34
N GLY A 292 10.37 -4.97 -30.83
CA GLY A 292 9.58 -5.59 -31.90
C GLY A 292 8.10 -5.66 -31.56
N ARG A 293 7.74 -6.13 -30.35
CA ARG A 293 6.34 -6.17 -29.88
C ARG A 293 5.73 -4.78 -29.74
N THR A 294 6.51 -3.79 -29.33
CA THR A 294 6.07 -2.39 -29.26
C THR A 294 5.74 -1.85 -30.65
N LEU A 295 6.61 -2.08 -31.63
CA LEU A 295 6.42 -1.68 -33.02
C LEU A 295 5.20 -2.37 -33.66
N GLN A 296 4.98 -3.66 -33.39
CA GLN A 296 3.76 -4.36 -33.81
C GLN A 296 2.51 -3.69 -33.27
N ARG A 297 2.46 -3.36 -31.96
CA ARG A 297 1.32 -2.67 -31.34
C ARG A 297 1.14 -1.23 -31.85
N GLN A 298 2.16 -0.63 -32.42
CA GLN A 298 2.08 0.67 -33.11
C GLN A 298 1.65 0.57 -34.58
N GLY A 299 1.39 -0.64 -35.11
CA GLY A 299 1.04 -0.83 -36.51
C GLY A 299 2.24 -0.71 -37.47
N LYS A 300 3.45 -1.02 -37.00
CA LYS A 300 4.70 -0.98 -37.79
C LYS A 300 5.32 -2.37 -37.96
N PRO A 301 4.65 -3.31 -38.66
CA PRO A 301 5.08 -4.70 -38.74
C PRO A 301 6.42 -4.90 -39.48
N GLU A 302 6.71 -4.07 -40.49
CA GLU A 302 7.96 -4.14 -41.26
C GLU A 302 9.18 -3.76 -40.40
N GLU A 303 9.09 -2.66 -39.65
CA GLU A 303 10.12 -2.27 -38.67
C GLU A 303 10.30 -3.37 -37.61
N ALA A 304 9.19 -3.93 -37.11
CA ALA A 304 9.20 -4.94 -36.06
C ALA A 304 9.88 -6.26 -36.47
N ALA A 305 9.71 -6.69 -37.72
CA ALA A 305 10.16 -8.01 -38.19
C ALA A 305 11.66 -8.22 -37.95
N SER A 306 12.47 -7.22 -38.28
CA SER A 306 13.93 -7.29 -38.09
C SER A 306 14.33 -7.50 -36.62
N HIS A 307 13.69 -6.77 -35.70
CA HIS A 307 13.95 -6.88 -34.26
C HIS A 307 13.50 -8.23 -33.69
N LEU A 308 12.33 -8.73 -34.10
CA LEU A 308 11.78 -10.00 -33.62
C LEU A 308 12.60 -11.19 -34.12
N THR A 309 12.99 -11.19 -35.39
CA THR A 309 13.86 -12.24 -35.96
C THR A 309 15.19 -12.31 -35.24
N LEU A 310 15.85 -11.16 -35.03
CA LEU A 310 17.12 -11.12 -34.31
C LEU A 310 16.96 -11.62 -32.87
N ALA A 311 15.91 -11.19 -32.16
CA ALA A 311 15.66 -11.67 -30.80
C ALA A 311 15.44 -13.19 -30.75
N ALA A 312 14.69 -13.76 -31.69
CA ALA A 312 14.45 -15.20 -31.78
C ALA A 312 15.71 -16.01 -32.10
N VAL A 313 16.63 -15.47 -32.91
CA VAL A 313 17.93 -16.11 -33.16
C VAL A 313 18.77 -16.17 -31.89
N MET A 314 18.72 -15.13 -31.05
CA MET A 314 19.49 -15.04 -29.80
C MET A 314 18.84 -15.84 -28.66
N THR A 315 17.51 -15.96 -28.67
CA THR A 315 16.72 -16.66 -27.64
C THR A 315 15.55 -17.37 -28.32
N PRO A 316 15.69 -18.68 -28.64
CA PRO A 316 14.72 -19.43 -29.44
C PRO A 316 13.30 -19.46 -28.88
N ASP A 317 13.12 -19.33 -27.56
CA ASP A 317 11.81 -19.29 -26.90
C ASP A 317 10.89 -18.18 -27.44
N TYR A 318 11.46 -17.09 -27.98
CA TYR A 318 10.69 -16.02 -28.60
C TYR A 318 10.07 -16.37 -29.96
N ALA A 319 10.48 -17.46 -30.59
CA ALA A 319 9.93 -17.91 -31.88
C ALA A 319 8.56 -18.60 -31.73
N ALA A 320 8.17 -18.99 -30.50
CA ALA A 320 7.00 -19.82 -30.23
C ALA A 320 5.72 -19.02 -29.86
N GLY A 321 5.75 -17.67 -29.83
CA GLY A 321 4.68 -16.82 -29.30
C GLY A 321 4.30 -15.62 -30.15
#